data_AF-A0AA44BEJ4-F1
#
_entry.id   AF-A0AA44BEJ4-F1
#
_cell.length_a   1.000
_cell.length_b   1.000
_cell.length_c   1.000
_cell.angle_alpha   90.00
_cell.angle_beta   90.00
_cell.angle_gamma   90.00
#
_symmetry.space_group_name_H-M   'P 1'
#
loop_
_entity.id
_entity.type
_entity.pdbx_description
1 polymer ?
#
loop_
_entity_poly.entity_id
_entity_poly.type
_entity_poly.pdbx_seq_one_letter_code
_entity_poly.pdbx_strand_id
1 'polypeptide(L)'
;MGNGNESMLTVQILMMGLILILIALALILLFKKGKEDREIRSERGQEILKTEEQGREALNAKKIYRMARELEDIQEEMIQLKKEQKQLHHRIDSYRKRQEPGKEQPFDQVLNQSLFQQKNEDVLQRYEEGMEPGEIARSLGKSLREVEMVIKLGKQENRGD
;
A
#
# COMPACT_ATOMS: atom_id res chain seq x y z
N MET A 1 -40.34 -70.99 68.75
CA MET A 1 -40.70 -69.71 68.09
C MET A 1 -39.41 -68.93 67.88
N GLY A 2 -38.89 -68.84 66.65
CA GLY A 2 -37.58 -68.21 66.38
C GLY A 2 -37.27 -67.96 64.89
N ASN A 3 -37.86 -68.72 63.96
CA ASN A 3 -37.47 -68.69 62.54
C ASN A 3 -38.04 -67.50 61.72
N GLY A 4 -38.96 -66.71 62.29
CA GLY A 4 -39.57 -65.57 61.59
C GLY A 4 -38.63 -64.37 61.44
N ASN A 5 -37.75 -64.15 62.41
CA ASN A 5 -36.85 -63.00 62.40
C ASN A 5 -35.64 -63.23 61.48
N GLU A 6 -35.14 -64.46 61.39
CA GLU A 6 -34.01 -64.79 60.50
C GLU A 6 -34.40 -64.72 59.02
N SER A 7 -35.62 -65.15 58.67
CA SER A 7 -36.16 -64.99 57.32
C SER A 7 -36.43 -63.53 56.97
N MET A 8 -36.87 -62.70 57.93
CA MET A 8 -37.04 -61.27 57.71
C MET A 8 -35.69 -60.54 57.50
N LEU A 9 -34.66 -60.90 58.27
CA LEU A 9 -33.31 -60.32 58.14
C LEU A 9 -32.66 -60.68 56.80
N THR A 10 -32.79 -61.93 56.35
CA THR A 10 -32.25 -62.34 55.05
C THR A 10 -32.92 -61.61 53.89
N VAL A 11 -34.24 -61.40 53.93
CA VAL A 11 -34.97 -60.60 52.93
C VAL A 11 -34.52 -59.14 52.94
N GLN A 12 -34.28 -58.54 54.11
CA GLN A 12 -33.78 -57.17 54.22
C GLN A 12 -32.37 -57.00 53.62
N ILE A 13 -31.47 -57.96 53.86
CA ILE A 13 -30.13 -57.96 53.29
C ILE A 13 -30.19 -58.06 51.75
N LEU A 14 -31.04 -58.93 51.21
CA LEU A 14 -31.23 -59.06 49.75
C LEU A 14 -31.78 -57.78 49.12
N MET A 15 -32.76 -57.13 49.77
CA MET A 15 -33.32 -55.85 49.30
C MET A 15 -32.28 -54.72 49.33
N MET A 16 -31.48 -54.64 50.39
CA MET A 16 -30.42 -53.63 50.50
C MET A 16 -29.33 -53.84 49.41
N GLY A 17 -28.97 -55.09 49.13
CA GLY A 17 -28.06 -55.43 48.04
C GLY A 17 -28.58 -55.01 46.67
N LEU A 18 -29.88 -55.25 46.39
CA LEU A 18 -30.51 -54.83 45.15
C LEU A 18 -30.47 -53.31 44.97
N ILE A 19 -30.76 -52.56 46.03
CA ILE A 19 -30.75 -51.09 46.02
C ILE A 19 -29.33 -50.56 45.72
N LEU A 20 -28.29 -51.15 46.32
CA LEU A 20 -26.91 -50.75 46.06
C LEU A 20 -26.50 -50.98 44.60
N ILE A 21 -26.92 -52.09 43.99
CA ILE A 21 -26.68 -52.38 42.58
C ILE A 21 -27.38 -51.35 41.67
N LEU A 22 -28.62 -50.98 41.98
CA LEU A 22 -29.35 -49.96 41.23
C LEU A 22 -28.70 -48.59 41.31
N ILE A 23 -28.21 -48.19 42.50
CA ILE A 23 -27.48 -46.93 42.68
C ILE A 23 -26.17 -46.94 41.86
N ALA A 24 -25.42 -48.04 41.89
CA ALA A 24 -24.19 -48.18 41.11
C ALA A 24 -24.44 -48.07 39.60
N LEU A 25 -25.49 -48.73 39.10
CA LEU A 25 -25.92 -48.64 37.70
C LEU A 25 -26.33 -47.21 37.32
N ALA A 26 -27.10 -46.53 38.18
CA ALA A 26 -27.52 -45.15 37.95
C ALA A 26 -26.32 -44.19 37.87
N LEU A 27 -25.33 -44.35 38.74
CA LEU A 27 -24.09 -43.56 38.71
C LEU A 27 -23.32 -43.80 37.41
N ILE A 28 -23.14 -45.06 36.98
CA ILE A 28 -22.43 -45.38 35.72
C ILE A 28 -23.12 -44.74 34.50
N LEU A 29 -24.46 -44.79 34.44
CA LEU A 29 -25.23 -44.19 33.35
C LEU A 29 -25.14 -42.65 33.35
N LEU A 30 -25.19 -42.02 34.52
CA LEU A 30 -25.02 -40.57 34.66
C LEU A 30 -23.62 -40.11 34.26
N PHE A 31 -22.57 -40.85 34.66
CA PHE A 31 -21.19 -40.54 34.29
C PHE A 31 -20.89 -40.75 32.81
N LYS A 32 -21.50 -41.75 32.17
CA LYS A 32 -21.38 -41.95 30.71
C LYS A 32 -22.03 -40.79 29.93
N LYS A 33 -23.26 -40.42 30.30
CA LYS A 33 -24.00 -39.36 29.62
C LYS A 33 -23.31 -37.98 29.71
N GLY A 34 -22.70 -37.68 30.86
CA GLY A 34 -21.93 -36.45 31.05
C GLY A 34 -20.61 -36.35 30.28
N LYS A 35 -20.05 -37.48 29.81
CA LYS A 35 -18.83 -37.50 28.98
C LYS A 35 -19.15 -37.33 27.50
N GLU A 36 -20.18 -38.01 27.02
CA GLU A 36 -20.60 -37.98 25.61
C GLU A 36 -21.09 -36.59 25.18
N ASP A 37 -21.87 -35.91 26.04
CA ASP A 37 -22.33 -34.53 25.79
C ASP A 37 -21.19 -33.49 25.86
N ARG A 38 -20.06 -33.79 26.54
CA ARG A 38 -18.89 -32.90 26.62
C ARG A 38 -17.98 -33.02 25.40
N GLU A 39 -17.77 -34.23 24.89
CA GLU A 39 -16.94 -34.45 23.69
C GLU A 39 -17.57 -33.83 22.44
N ILE A 40 -18.87 -34.04 22.22
CA ILE A 40 -19.59 -33.50 21.05
C ILE A 40 -19.60 -31.95 21.05
N ARG A 41 -19.69 -31.32 22.23
CA ARG A 41 -19.66 -29.85 22.36
C ARG A 41 -18.26 -29.28 22.16
N SER A 42 -17.22 -30.03 22.51
CA SER A 42 -15.81 -29.63 22.34
C SER A 42 -15.39 -29.66 20.87
N GLU A 43 -15.79 -30.67 20.10
CA GLU A 43 -15.41 -30.80 18.69
C GLU A 43 -16.03 -29.72 17.80
N ARG A 44 -17.33 -29.44 17.95
CA ARG A 44 -17.98 -28.34 17.21
C ARG A 44 -17.40 -26.96 17.57
N GLY A 45 -17.00 -26.74 18.82
CA GLY A 45 -16.37 -25.49 19.23
C GLY A 45 -15.00 -25.28 18.56
N GLN A 46 -14.21 -26.35 18.40
CA GLN A 46 -12.91 -26.28 17.74
C GLN A 46 -13.01 -26.09 16.22
N GLU A 47 -14.03 -26.65 15.57
CA GLU A 47 -14.24 -26.50 14.12
C GLU A 47 -14.63 -25.07 13.71
N ILE A 48 -15.46 -24.41 14.53
CA ILE A 48 -15.84 -23.00 14.34
C ILE A 48 -14.61 -22.08 14.52
N LEU A 49 -13.81 -22.30 15.55
CA LEU A 49 -12.59 -21.52 15.81
C LEU A 49 -11.57 -21.63 14.67
N LYS A 50 -11.38 -22.82 14.11
CA LYS A 50 -10.49 -23.03 12.95
C LYS A 50 -10.97 -22.28 11.71
N THR A 51 -12.27 -22.22 11.48
CA THR A 51 -12.85 -21.54 10.31
C THR A 51 -12.73 -20.01 10.45
N GLU A 52 -12.92 -19.47 11.66
CA GLU A 52 -12.71 -18.06 11.94
C GLU A 52 -11.23 -17.65 11.85
N GLU A 53 -10.30 -18.48 12.35
CA GLU A 53 -8.86 -18.23 12.20
C GLU A 53 -8.42 -18.21 10.73
N GLN A 54 -8.86 -19.18 9.92
CA GLN A 54 -8.57 -19.22 8.48
C GLN A 54 -9.14 -17.98 7.74
N GLY A 55 -10.34 -17.53 8.11
CA GLY A 55 -10.92 -16.30 7.56
C GLY A 55 -10.11 -15.05 7.91
N ARG A 56 -9.59 -14.97 9.14
CA ARG A 56 -8.72 -13.86 9.58
C ARG A 56 -7.35 -13.90 8.89
N GLU A 57 -6.76 -15.06 8.70
CA GLU A 57 -5.51 -15.23 7.97
C GLU A 57 -5.65 -14.78 6.51
N ALA A 58 -6.72 -15.18 5.82
CA ALA A 58 -6.96 -14.75 4.44
C ALA A 58 -7.17 -13.24 4.31
N LEU A 59 -7.89 -12.62 5.25
CA LEU A 59 -8.08 -11.17 5.30
C LEU A 59 -6.76 -10.43 5.57
N ASN A 60 -5.92 -10.97 6.46
CA ASN A 60 -4.61 -10.41 6.76
C ASN A 60 -3.67 -10.54 5.55
N ALA A 61 -3.64 -11.69 4.88
CA ALA A 61 -2.86 -11.88 3.66
C ALA A 61 -3.26 -10.90 2.56
N LYS A 62 -4.57 -10.66 2.37
CA LYS A 62 -5.08 -9.66 1.41
C LYS A 62 -4.67 -8.23 1.77
N LYS A 63 -4.69 -7.88 3.07
CA LYS A 63 -4.23 -6.56 3.54
C LYS A 63 -2.72 -6.39 3.32
N ILE A 64 -1.93 -7.39 3.66
CA ILE A 64 -0.47 -7.40 3.46
C ILE A 64 -0.14 -7.23 1.97
N TYR A 65 -0.83 -7.96 1.09
CA TYR A 65 -0.64 -7.83 -0.35
C TYR A 65 -0.95 -6.42 -0.86
N ARG A 66 -2.04 -5.80 -0.38
CA ARG A 66 -2.37 -4.41 -0.76
C ARG A 66 -1.30 -3.44 -0.28
N MET A 67 -0.85 -3.56 0.97
CA MET A 67 0.21 -2.72 1.52
C MET A 67 1.53 -2.87 0.77
N ALA A 68 1.88 -4.10 0.35
CA ALA A 68 3.08 -4.34 -0.44
C ALA A 68 3.02 -3.61 -1.79
N ARG A 69 1.85 -3.60 -2.44
CA ARG A 69 1.65 -2.87 -3.70
C ARG A 69 1.72 -1.36 -3.52
N GLU A 70 1.07 -0.82 -2.49
CA GLU A 70 1.16 0.62 -2.18
C GLU A 70 2.61 1.05 -1.87
N LEU A 71 3.39 0.19 -1.21
CA LEU A 71 4.82 0.43 -0.98
C LEU A 71 5.64 0.43 -2.28
N GLU A 72 5.31 -0.44 -3.24
CA GLU A 72 5.95 -0.49 -4.55
C GLU A 72 5.68 0.81 -5.33
N ASP A 73 4.42 1.26 -5.37
CA ASP A 73 4.03 2.52 -6.01
C ASP A 73 4.79 3.72 -5.40
N ILE A 74 4.87 3.80 -4.06
CA ILE A 74 5.63 4.85 -3.36
C ILE A 74 7.13 4.79 -3.67
N GLN A 75 7.70 3.59 -3.79
CA GLN A 75 9.11 3.42 -4.15
C GLN A 75 9.38 3.93 -5.56
N GLU A 76 8.50 3.63 -6.52
CA GLU A 76 8.62 4.14 -7.88
C GLU A 76 8.54 5.67 -7.92
N GLU A 77 7.59 6.27 -7.20
CA GLU A 77 7.47 7.72 -7.08
C GLU A 77 8.73 8.35 -6.47
N MET A 78 9.29 7.76 -5.41
CA MET A 78 10.54 8.24 -4.81
C MET A 78 11.73 8.15 -5.78
N ILE A 79 11.83 7.08 -6.57
CA ILE A 79 12.86 6.94 -7.60
C ILE A 79 12.71 8.03 -8.64
N GLN A 80 11.48 8.32 -9.08
CA GLN A 80 11.19 9.35 -10.06
C GLN A 80 11.52 10.75 -9.53
N LEU A 81 11.06 11.09 -8.32
CA LEU A 81 11.39 12.35 -7.66
C LEU A 81 12.90 12.55 -7.49
N LYS A 82 13.64 11.48 -7.16
CA LYS A 82 15.10 11.54 -7.05
C LYS A 82 15.78 11.78 -8.41
N LYS A 83 15.24 11.24 -9.50
CA LYS A 83 15.71 11.52 -10.86
C LYS A 83 15.43 12.98 -11.23
N GLU A 84 14.23 13.48 -10.98
CA GLU A 84 13.84 14.86 -11.24
C GLU A 84 14.68 15.85 -10.43
N GLN A 85 14.93 15.56 -9.15
CA GLN A 85 15.82 16.36 -8.30
C GLN A 85 17.24 16.43 -8.87
N LYS A 86 17.80 15.31 -9.32
CA LYS A 86 19.14 15.28 -9.94
C LYS A 86 19.18 16.10 -11.22
N GLN A 87 18.15 15.99 -12.06
CA GLN A 87 18.03 16.79 -13.27
C GLN A 87 17.93 18.28 -12.94
N LEU A 88 17.15 18.65 -11.92
CA LEU A 88 17.03 20.02 -11.46
C LEU A 88 18.35 20.57 -10.92
N HIS A 89 19.09 19.78 -10.13
CA HIS A 89 20.39 20.19 -9.62
C HIS A 89 21.40 20.40 -10.75
N HIS A 90 21.41 19.51 -11.74
CA HIS A 90 22.29 19.66 -12.90
C HIS A 90 21.95 20.91 -13.73
N ARG A 91 20.66 21.24 -13.85
CA ARG A 91 20.20 22.50 -14.44
C ARG A 91 20.75 23.68 -13.64
N ILE A 92 20.53 23.73 -12.33
CA ILE A 92 21.00 24.83 -11.46
C ILE A 92 22.52 25.00 -11.56
N ASP A 93 23.30 23.92 -11.53
CA ASP A 93 24.76 23.98 -11.63
C ASP A 93 25.22 24.49 -13.00
N SER A 94 24.53 24.10 -14.08
CA SER A 94 24.80 24.62 -15.42
C SER A 94 24.49 26.12 -15.53
N TYR A 95 23.45 26.61 -14.83
CA TYR A 95 23.12 28.03 -14.73
C TYR A 95 24.15 28.81 -13.91
N ARG A 96 24.58 28.27 -12.77
CA ARG A 96 25.59 28.92 -11.91
C ARG A 96 26.94 29.08 -12.60
N LYS A 97 27.27 28.17 -13.53
CA LYS A 97 28.48 28.29 -14.39
C LYS A 97 28.33 29.31 -15.52
N ARG A 98 27.11 29.69 -15.90
CA ARG A 98 26.82 30.69 -16.95
C ARG A 98 26.55 32.10 -16.41
N GLN A 99 26.24 32.24 -15.11
CA GLN A 99 26.09 33.55 -14.48
C GLN A 99 27.48 34.17 -14.23
N GLU A 100 27.71 35.35 -14.79
CA GLU A 100 28.84 36.19 -14.41
C GLU A 100 28.73 36.57 -12.92
N PRO A 101 29.84 36.56 -12.17
CA PRO A 101 29.83 36.92 -10.76
C PRO A 101 29.49 38.42 -10.62
N GLY A 102 28.25 38.74 -10.25
CA GLY A 102 27.85 40.12 -9.89
C GLY A 102 26.42 40.54 -10.19
N LYS A 103 25.64 39.79 -10.99
CA LYS A 103 24.23 40.11 -11.29
C LYS A 103 23.29 39.07 -10.67
N GLU A 104 22.85 39.31 -9.43
CA GLU A 104 21.77 38.52 -8.80
C GLU A 104 20.43 38.89 -9.46
N GLN A 105 19.96 38.05 -10.39
CA GLN A 105 18.59 38.14 -10.90
C GLN A 105 17.64 37.30 -10.04
N PRO A 106 16.38 37.75 -9.83
CA PRO A 106 15.37 36.96 -9.12
C PRO A 106 15.13 35.62 -9.81
N PHE A 107 15.04 34.55 -9.00
CA PHE A 107 14.86 33.17 -9.48
C PHE A 107 13.67 33.00 -10.46
N ASP A 108 12.57 33.71 -10.22
CA ASP A 108 11.37 33.64 -11.08
C ASP A 108 11.61 34.18 -12.49
N GLN A 109 12.50 35.16 -12.65
CA GLN A 109 12.86 35.70 -13.97
C GLN A 109 13.79 34.74 -14.71
N VAL A 110 14.73 34.11 -14.00
CA VAL A 110 15.64 33.09 -14.56
C VAL A 110 14.89 31.85 -15.00
N LEU A 111 13.90 31.39 -14.22
CA LEU A 111 13.09 30.24 -14.57
C LEU A 111 12.26 30.50 -15.84
N ASN A 112 11.64 31.67 -15.94
CA ASN A 112 10.88 32.06 -17.14
C ASN A 112 11.78 32.20 -18.38
N GLN A 113 12.99 32.73 -18.22
CA GLN A 113 13.97 32.86 -19.29
C GLN A 113 14.44 31.49 -19.79
N SER A 114 14.75 30.57 -18.87
CA SER A 114 15.12 29.19 -19.23
C SER A 114 14.02 28.48 -20.02
N LEU A 115 12.77 28.66 -19.59
CA LEU A 115 11.61 28.04 -20.21
C LEU A 115 11.36 28.63 -21.61
N PHE A 116 11.58 29.93 -21.78
CA PHE A 116 11.45 30.61 -23.06
C PHE A 116 12.52 30.14 -24.06
N GLN A 117 13.80 30.10 -23.64
CA GLN A 117 14.89 29.61 -24.49
C GLN A 117 14.69 28.15 -24.87
N GLN A 118 14.31 27.28 -23.93
CA GLN A 118 14.09 25.86 -24.20
C GLN A 118 12.93 25.62 -25.18
N LYS A 119 11.80 26.31 -25.00
CA LYS A 119 10.64 26.13 -25.89
C LYS A 119 10.87 26.64 -27.31
N ASN A 120 11.89 27.48 -27.49
CA ASN A 120 12.16 28.17 -28.74
C ASN A 120 13.59 27.95 -29.24
N GLU A 121 14.28 26.94 -28.73
CA GLU A 121 15.68 26.63 -29.02
C GLU A 121 15.90 26.47 -30.53
N ASP A 122 15.01 25.71 -31.21
CA ASP A 122 15.07 25.50 -32.66
C ASP A 122 14.97 26.80 -33.47
N VAL A 123 14.19 27.77 -33.00
CA VAL A 123 14.03 29.07 -33.68
C VAL A 123 15.27 29.92 -33.48
N LEU A 124 15.78 29.98 -32.25
CA LEU A 124 16.95 30.78 -31.88
C LEU A 124 18.22 30.23 -32.55
N GLN A 125 18.43 28.91 -32.51
CA GLN A 125 19.58 28.26 -33.11
C GLN A 125 19.63 28.48 -34.64
N ARG A 126 18.52 28.24 -35.34
CA ARG A 126 18.49 28.45 -36.81
C ARG A 126 18.71 29.91 -37.19
N TYR A 127 18.26 30.83 -36.34
CA TYR A 127 18.50 32.25 -36.54
C TYR A 127 19.97 32.62 -36.30
N GLU A 128 20.62 32.04 -35.29
CA GLU A 128 22.06 32.18 -35.04
C GLU A 128 22.93 31.57 -36.16
N GLU A 129 22.45 30.49 -36.79
CA GLU A 129 23.04 29.89 -38.00
C GLU A 129 22.87 30.77 -39.25
N GLY A 130 22.15 31.89 -39.15
CA GLY A 130 22.01 32.89 -40.22
C GLY A 130 20.82 32.66 -41.15
N MET A 131 19.88 31.77 -40.81
CA MET A 131 18.66 31.61 -41.61
C MET A 131 17.70 32.79 -41.44
N GLU A 132 17.02 33.13 -42.54
CA GLU A 132 16.00 34.17 -42.54
C GLU A 132 14.73 33.70 -41.79
N PRO A 133 14.03 34.59 -41.05
CA PRO A 133 12.84 34.24 -40.28
C PRO A 133 11.75 33.53 -41.10
N GLY A 134 11.60 33.89 -42.38
CA GLY A 134 10.64 33.25 -43.29
C GLY A 134 11.00 31.81 -43.69
N GLU A 135 12.29 31.45 -43.65
CA GLU A 135 12.76 30.08 -43.88
C GLU A 135 12.62 29.24 -42.62
N ILE A 136 12.91 29.83 -41.46
CA ILE A 136 12.70 29.22 -40.15
C ILE A 136 11.21 28.90 -39.94
N ALA A 137 10.32 29.85 -40.24
CA ALA A 137 8.87 29.66 -40.14
C ALA A 137 8.37 28.49 -40.99
N ARG A 138 8.83 28.42 -42.25
CA ARG A 138 8.47 27.34 -43.18
C ARG A 138 9.02 25.99 -42.74
N SER A 139 10.26 25.94 -42.26
CA SER A 139 10.91 24.69 -41.84
C SER A 139 10.41 24.15 -40.50
N LEU A 140 9.83 24.99 -39.63
CA LEU A 140 9.25 24.60 -38.34
C LEU A 140 7.71 24.52 -38.35
N GLY A 141 7.06 24.86 -39.47
CA GLY A 141 5.60 24.91 -39.54
C GLY A 141 4.98 25.98 -38.62
N LYS A 142 5.71 27.06 -38.35
CA LYS A 142 5.30 28.17 -37.46
C LYS A 142 4.89 29.39 -38.26
N SER A 143 4.14 30.30 -37.65
CA SER A 143 3.83 31.57 -38.31
C SER A 143 5.07 32.48 -38.36
N LEU A 144 5.23 33.26 -39.43
CA LEU A 144 6.34 34.23 -39.54
C LEU A 144 6.36 35.18 -38.33
N ARG A 145 5.18 35.65 -37.91
CA ARG A 145 5.03 36.55 -36.76
C ARG A 145 5.47 35.92 -35.43
N GLU A 146 5.23 34.62 -35.24
CA GLU A 146 5.69 33.87 -34.07
C GLU A 146 7.22 33.79 -34.05
N VAL A 147 7.84 33.46 -35.18
CA VAL A 147 9.30 33.41 -35.32
C VAL A 147 9.94 34.77 -35.08
N GLU A 148 9.39 35.84 -35.67
CA GLU A 148 9.86 37.21 -35.45
C GLU A 148 9.75 37.64 -33.99
N MET A 149 8.63 37.30 -33.33
CA MET A 149 8.43 37.60 -31.91
C MET A 149 9.48 36.90 -31.04
N VAL A 150 9.73 35.62 -31.31
CA VAL A 150 10.73 34.83 -30.59
C VAL A 150 12.13 35.41 -30.73
N ILE A 151 12.54 35.73 -31.97
CA ILE A 151 13.85 36.35 -32.24
C ILE A 151 13.96 37.70 -31.55
N LYS A 152 12.89 38.52 -31.59
CA LYS A 152 12.88 39.85 -30.97
C LYS A 152 13.03 39.78 -29.45
N LEU A 153 12.29 38.87 -28.79
CA LEU A 153 12.38 38.67 -27.34
C LEU A 153 13.75 38.10 -26.96
N GLY A 154 14.26 37.12 -27.71
CA GLY A 154 15.61 36.57 -27.49
C GLY A 154 16.72 37.62 -27.68
N LYS A 155 16.58 38.57 -28.61
CA LYS A 155 17.55 39.66 -28.82
C LYS A 155 17.46 40.79 -27.80
N GLN A 156 16.25 41.16 -27.36
CA GLN A 156 16.07 42.23 -26.37
C GLN A 156 16.63 41.81 -25.01
N GLU A 157 16.58 40.53 -24.67
CA GLU A 157 17.13 40.01 -23.41
C GLU A 157 18.66 39.89 -23.41
N ASN A 158 19.31 39.75 -24.58
CA ASN A 158 20.77 39.77 -24.72
C ASN A 158 21.39 41.19 -24.76
N ARG A 159 20.58 42.26 -24.69
CA ARG A 159 21.03 43.67 -24.67
C ARG A 159 20.82 44.36 -23.32
N GLY A 160 20.45 43.61 -22.28
CA GLY A 160 20.40 44.09 -20.90
C GLY A 160 21.79 44.10 -20.25
N ASP A 161 22.73 44.84 -20.84
CA ASP A 161 24.00 45.21 -20.22
C ASP A 161 23.79 46.20 -19.06
#